data_AF-A0A661CLE0-F1
#
_entry.id   AF-A0A661CLE0-F1
#
_cell.length_a   1.000
_cell.length_b   1.000
_cell.length_c   1.000
_cell.angle_alpha   90.00
_cell.angle_beta   90.00
_cell.angle_gamma   90.00
#
_symmetry.space_group_name_H-M   'P 1'
#
loop_
_entity.id
_entity.type
_entity.pdbx_description
1 polymer ?
#
loop_
_entity_poly.entity_id
_entity_poly.type
_entity_poly.pdbx_seq_one_letter_code
_entity_poly.pdbx_strand_id
1 'polypeptide(L)'
;MQRLAAPGITTVGDFRPADVAVGGNGSPCTCTYDYLMLRPKAGSLNRRICINIGGTSSVTFCPPEESVELPSGLEPGLGVTYIDGAANKCFLTWNMIGMES
;
A
#
# COMPACT_ATOMS: atom_id res chain seq x y z
N MET A 1 8.82 17.29 2.34
CA MET A 1 8.76 18.25 1.20
C MET A 1 7.70 17.72 0.24
N GLN A 2 6.48 18.23 0.28
CA GLN A 2 5.46 17.88 -0.73
C GLN A 2 5.85 18.52 -2.06
N ARG A 3 5.72 17.80 -3.17
CA ARG A 3 5.86 18.42 -4.50
C ARG A 3 4.77 19.48 -4.62
N LEU A 4 5.19 20.71 -4.88
CA LEU A 4 4.31 21.83 -5.21
C LEU A 4 3.49 21.44 -6.44
N ALA A 5 2.18 21.69 -6.38
CA ALA A 5 1.27 21.54 -7.50
C ALA A 5 1.82 22.26 -8.74
N ALA A 6 1.57 21.70 -9.93
CA ALA A 6 1.68 22.50 -11.14
C ALA A 6 0.77 23.73 -10.98
N PRO A 7 1.25 24.95 -11.27
CA PRO A 7 0.48 26.16 -11.06
C PRO A 7 -0.85 26.09 -11.84
N GLY A 8 -1.96 26.38 -11.15
CA GLY A 8 -3.31 26.38 -11.73
C GLY A 8 -4.13 25.10 -11.54
N ILE A 9 -3.57 24.03 -10.94
CA ILE A 9 -4.32 22.81 -10.61
C ILE A 9 -4.48 22.71 -9.09
N THR A 10 -5.72 22.66 -8.61
CA THR A 10 -6.00 22.34 -7.21
C THR A 10 -5.57 20.90 -6.91
N THR A 11 -4.62 20.73 -6.00
CA THR A 11 -4.15 19.41 -5.55
C THR A 11 -4.61 19.11 -4.14
N VAL A 12 -4.99 17.86 -3.89
CA VAL A 12 -5.26 17.34 -2.54
C VAL A 12 -4.17 16.34 -2.17
N GLY A 13 -3.67 16.43 -0.95
CA GLY A 13 -2.57 15.61 -0.43
C GLY A 13 -2.61 15.51 1.10
N ASP A 14 -1.49 15.11 1.71
CA ASP A 14 -1.35 14.94 3.18
C ASP A 14 -2.35 14.00 3.85
N PHE A 15 -2.74 12.94 3.15
CA PHE A 15 -3.63 11.93 3.74
C PHE A 15 -3.04 11.25 4.98
N ARG A 16 -1.71 10.99 5.01
CA ARG A 16 -1.05 10.36 6.18
C ARG A 16 -1.02 11.29 7.40
N PRO A 17 -0.51 12.54 7.31
CA PRO A 17 -0.57 13.46 8.45
C PRO A 17 -2.00 13.74 8.93
N ALA A 18 -2.97 13.82 8.02
CA ALA A 18 -4.37 14.01 8.38
C ALA A 18 -4.94 12.85 9.21
N ASP A 19 -4.62 11.60 8.83
CA ASP A 19 -5.01 10.40 9.61
C ASP A 19 -4.38 10.39 11.00
N VAL A 20 -3.08 10.71 11.10
CA VAL A 20 -2.38 10.80 12.39
C VAL A 20 -2.96 11.90 13.28
N ALA A 21 -3.33 13.05 12.70
CA ALA A 21 -3.90 14.17 13.44
C ALA A 21 -5.23 13.83 14.13
N VAL A 22 -5.98 12.84 13.63
CA VAL A 22 -7.22 12.34 14.25
C VAL A 22 -6.99 11.06 15.08
N GLY A 23 -5.73 10.70 15.36
CA GLY A 23 -5.36 9.56 16.20
C GLY A 23 -5.17 8.24 15.45
N GLY A 24 -5.18 8.26 14.11
CA GLY A 24 -4.84 7.12 13.28
C GLY A 24 -3.33 6.83 13.25
N ASN A 25 -2.96 5.74 12.56
CA ASN A 25 -1.57 5.30 12.45
C ASN A 25 -0.83 5.94 11.25
N GLY A 26 -1.54 6.64 10.37
CA GLY A 26 -1.04 7.16 9.10
C GLY A 26 -0.73 6.07 8.08
N SER A 27 -1.15 4.83 8.34
CA SER A 27 -0.87 3.64 7.52
C SER A 27 -1.65 2.40 7.99
N PRO A 28 -2.09 1.50 7.09
CA PRO A 28 -2.12 1.63 5.64
C PRO A 28 -3.26 2.54 5.19
N CYS A 29 -2.95 3.60 4.42
CA CYS A 29 -3.99 4.54 3.96
C CYS A 29 -4.89 3.99 2.83
N THR A 30 -4.62 2.78 2.33
CA THR A 30 -5.40 2.16 1.25
C THR A 30 -6.63 1.43 1.74
N CYS A 31 -6.74 1.12 3.04
CA CYS A 31 -7.76 0.20 3.56
C CYS A 31 -9.20 0.63 3.23
N THR A 32 -9.50 1.93 3.33
CA THR A 32 -10.83 2.45 2.97
C THR A 32 -11.14 2.22 1.49
N TYR A 33 -10.18 2.47 0.61
CA TYR A 33 -10.35 2.29 -0.82
C TYR A 33 -10.47 0.81 -1.20
N ASP A 34 -9.59 -0.03 -0.67
CA ASP A 34 -9.59 -1.47 -0.89
C ASP A 34 -10.93 -2.08 -0.46
N TYR A 35 -11.45 -1.69 0.71
CA TYR A 35 -12.76 -2.15 1.17
C TYR A 35 -13.89 -1.70 0.24
N LEU A 36 -13.96 -0.43 -0.14
CA LEU A 36 -15.03 0.07 -1.02
C LEU A 36 -15.04 -0.64 -2.38
N MET A 37 -13.87 -0.99 -2.91
CA MET A 37 -13.73 -1.62 -4.22
C MET A 37 -13.87 -3.15 -4.17
N LEU A 38 -13.39 -3.78 -3.10
CA LEU A 38 -13.20 -5.22 -3.02
C LEU A 38 -14.13 -5.90 -2.03
N ARG A 39 -14.91 -5.18 -1.21
CA ARG A 39 -15.89 -5.82 -0.32
C ARG A 39 -16.87 -6.69 -1.13
N PRO A 40 -17.17 -7.90 -0.64
CA PRO A 40 -18.26 -8.70 -1.19
C PRO A 40 -19.60 -7.98 -1.08
N LYS A 41 -20.44 -8.12 -2.11
CA LYS A 41 -21.77 -7.51 -2.15
C LYS A 41 -22.66 -8.04 -1.03
N ALA A 42 -23.67 -7.24 -0.66
CA ALA A 42 -24.79 -7.64 0.18
C ALA A 42 -25.32 -9.06 -0.13
N GLY A 43 -25.68 -9.81 0.91
CA GLY A 43 -26.10 -11.21 0.81
C GLY A 43 -24.98 -12.25 0.59
N SER A 44 -23.71 -11.83 0.43
CA SER A 44 -22.58 -12.75 0.34
C SER A 44 -21.91 -12.96 1.72
N LEU A 45 -21.63 -14.21 2.07
CA LEU A 45 -20.81 -14.57 3.26
C LEU A 45 -19.31 -14.65 2.97
N ASN A 46 -18.90 -14.37 1.72
CA ASN A 46 -17.50 -14.43 1.33
C ASN A 46 -16.71 -13.30 1.99
N ARG A 47 -15.42 -13.50 2.21
CA ARG A 47 -14.48 -12.45 2.66
C ARG A 47 -13.41 -12.25 1.61
N ARG A 48 -12.86 -11.03 1.51
CA ARG A 48 -11.69 -10.76 0.67
C ARG A 48 -10.56 -10.19 1.49
N ILE A 49 -9.35 -10.47 1.04
CA ILE A 49 -8.12 -9.87 1.57
C ILE A 49 -7.43 -9.21 0.37
N CYS A 50 -7.15 -7.92 0.49
CA CYS A 50 -6.29 -7.21 -0.44
C CYS A 50 -4.86 -7.23 0.10
N ILE A 51 -3.89 -7.62 -0.71
CA ILE A 51 -2.48 -7.61 -0.34
C ILE A 51 -1.74 -6.75 -1.35
N ASN A 52 -1.22 -5.62 -0.91
CA ASN A 52 -0.29 -4.81 -1.69
C ASN A 52 1.14 -5.21 -1.33
N ILE A 53 1.94 -5.54 -2.35
CA ILE A 53 3.34 -5.93 -2.19
C ILE A 53 4.21 -4.88 -2.88
N GLY A 54 4.52 -3.80 -2.17
CA GLY A 54 5.49 -2.79 -2.59
C GLY A 54 6.84 -3.00 -1.89
N GLY A 55 7.60 -1.91 -1.70
CA GLY A 55 8.80 -1.96 -0.85
C GLY A 55 8.48 -2.48 0.55
N THR A 56 7.40 -1.97 1.15
CA THR A 56 6.68 -2.60 2.27
C THR A 56 5.41 -3.27 1.76
N SER A 57 4.93 -4.25 2.52
CA SER A 57 3.64 -4.89 2.27
C SER A 57 2.57 -4.34 3.19
N SER A 58 1.33 -4.33 2.69
CA SER A 58 0.14 -4.01 3.48
C SER A 58 -0.97 -5.00 3.15
N VAL A 59 -1.83 -5.23 4.14
CA VAL A 59 -2.97 -6.14 4.05
C VAL A 59 -4.22 -5.39 4.48
N THR A 60 -5.28 -5.50 3.69
CA THR A 60 -6.62 -5.02 4.05
C THR A 60 -7.59 -6.20 4.12
N PHE A 61 -8.23 -6.39 5.27
CA PHE A 61 -9.33 -7.32 5.45
C PHE A 61 -10.64 -6.65 5.06
N CYS A 62 -11.31 -7.23 4.06
CA CYS A 62 -12.55 -6.72 3.50
C CYS A 62 -13.71 -7.66 3.86
N PRO A 63 -14.42 -7.39 4.96
CA PRO A 63 -15.65 -8.12 5.27
C PRO A 63 -16.75 -7.81 4.23
N PRO A 64 -17.82 -8.60 4.15
CA PRO A 64 -19.01 -8.26 3.35
C PRO A 64 -19.56 -6.87 3.68
N GLU A 65 -20.23 -6.26 2.71
CA GLU A 65 -20.88 -4.95 2.88
C GLU A 65 -21.86 -4.88 4.06
N GLU A 66 -22.60 -5.96 4.33
CA GLU A 66 -23.59 -6.02 5.43
C GLU A 66 -22.99 -6.56 6.74
N SER A 67 -21.67 -6.69 6.82
CA SER A 67 -21.02 -7.17 8.03
C SER A 67 -21.02 -6.11 9.13
N VAL A 68 -21.13 -6.57 10.38
CA VAL A 68 -20.90 -5.74 11.58
C VAL A 68 -19.40 -5.52 11.85
N GLU A 69 -18.54 -6.28 11.18
CA GLU A 69 -17.08 -6.15 11.26
C GLU A 69 -16.63 -4.95 10.44
N LEU A 70 -15.84 -4.07 11.05
CA LEU A 70 -15.25 -2.94 10.32
C LEU A 70 -14.08 -3.43 9.45
N PRO A 71 -13.87 -2.85 8.26
CA PRO A 71 -12.65 -3.08 7.50
C PRO A 71 -11.44 -2.70 8.36
N SER A 72 -10.40 -3.53 8.28
CA SER A 72 -9.17 -3.34 9.04
C SER A 72 -7.97 -3.62 8.15
N GLY A 73 -6.80 -3.15 8.56
CA GLY A 73 -5.57 -3.45 7.86
C GLY A 73 -4.36 -3.45 8.77
N LEU A 74 -3.28 -4.02 8.25
CA LEU A 74 -1.98 -4.05 8.91
C LEU A 74 -0.86 -3.91 7.89
N GLU A 75 0.31 -3.51 8.38
CA GLU A 75 1.55 -3.54 7.60
C GLU A 75 2.49 -4.59 8.21
N PRO A 76 2.51 -5.82 7.68
CA PRO A 76 3.31 -6.90 8.25
C PRO A 76 4.83 -6.69 8.10
N GLY A 77 5.25 -5.75 7.25
CA GLY A 77 6.65 -5.34 7.15
C GLY A 77 7.12 -5.21 5.71
N LEU A 78 8.32 -5.71 5.43
CA LEU A 78 8.94 -5.58 4.11
C LEU A 78 8.20 -6.42 3.06
N GLY A 79 8.08 -5.87 1.86
CA GLY A 79 7.70 -6.58 0.65
C GLY A 79 8.93 -6.86 -0.20
N VAL A 80 9.04 -6.20 -1.36
CA VAL A 80 10.13 -6.45 -2.32
C VAL A 80 11.46 -5.78 -1.96
N THR A 81 11.54 -4.98 -0.88
CA THR A 81 12.75 -4.19 -0.54
C THR A 81 14.05 -5.00 -0.60
N TYR A 82 14.10 -6.20 0.00
CA TYR A 82 15.32 -7.01 -0.01
C TYR A 82 15.59 -7.70 -1.34
N ILE A 83 14.55 -8.10 -2.07
CA ILE A 83 14.68 -8.72 -3.39
C ILE A 83 15.25 -7.68 -4.36
N ASP A 84 14.71 -6.46 -4.34
CA ASP A 84 15.19 -5.36 -5.16
C ASP A 84 16.62 -4.94 -4.79
N GLY A 85 16.92 -4.87 -3.49
CA GLY A 85 18.28 -4.60 -3.01
C GLY A 85 19.30 -5.65 -3.46
N ALA A 86 18.92 -6.94 -3.46
CA ALA A 86 19.77 -8.02 -3.96
C ALA A 86 19.96 -7.95 -5.48
N ALA A 87 18.87 -7.75 -6.23
CA ALA A 87 18.91 -7.63 -7.68
C ALA A 87 19.81 -6.48 -8.14
N ASN A 88 19.68 -5.31 -7.51
CA ASN A 88 20.52 -4.15 -7.81
C ASN A 88 22.00 -4.42 -7.52
N LYS A 89 22.34 -5.04 -6.39
CA LYS A 89 23.73 -5.40 -6.07
C LYS A 89 24.32 -6.40 -7.07
N CYS A 90 23.56 -7.42 -7.45
CA CYS A 90 24.00 -8.41 -8.44
C CYS A 90 24.23 -7.74 -9.81
N PHE A 91 23.32 -6.88 -10.25
CA PHE A 91 23.43 -6.16 -11.51
C PHE A 91 24.63 -5.19 -11.53
N LEU A 92 24.82 -4.41 -10.46
CA LEU A 92 25.97 -3.52 -10.33
C LEU A 92 27.30 -4.30 -10.29
N THR A 93 27.34 -5.42 -9.56
CA THR A 93 28.53 -6.28 -9.49
C THR A 93 28.86 -6.87 -10.86
N TRP A 94 27.85 -7.34 -11.60
CA TRP A 94 27.99 -7.87 -12.97
C TRP A 94 28.61 -6.85 -13.93
N ASN A 95 28.14 -5.60 -13.89
CA ASN A 95 28.69 -4.53 -14.73
C ASN A 95 30.11 -4.14 -14.31
N MET A 96 30.44 -4.17 -13.01
CA MET A 96 31.80 -3.85 -12.54
C MET A 96 32.86 -4.89 -12.91
N ILE A 97 32.48 -6.16 -13.06
CA ILE A 97 33.40 -7.24 -13.45
C ILE A 97 33.50 -7.42 -14.97
N GLY A 98 32.86 -6.56 -15.77
CA GLY A 98 33.01 -6.52 -17.23
C GLY A 98 32.49 -7.77 -17.96
N MET A 99 31.56 -8.50 -17.37
CA MET A 99 30.96 -9.71 -17.97
C MET A 99 29.80 -9.38 -18.91
N GLU A 100 29.92 -8.33 -19.73
CA GLU A 100 28.99 -8.14 -20.85
C GLU A 100 29.41 -9.09 -21.99
N SER A 101 28.50 -9.97 -22.42
CA SER A 101 28.66 -10.82 -23.61
C SER A 101 28.38 -10.06 -24.89
#